data_AF-A0A1X7K9B5-F1
#
_entry.id   AF-A0A1X7K9B5-F1
#
_cell.length_a   1.000
_cell.length_b   1.000
_cell.length_c   1.000
_cell.angle_alpha   90.00
_cell.angle_beta   90.00
_cell.angle_gamma   90.00
#
_symmetry.space_group_name_H-M   'P 1'
#
loop_
_entity.id
_entity.type
_entity.pdbx_description
1 polymer ?
#
loop_
_entity_poly.entity_id
_entity_poly.type
_entity_poly.pdbx_seq_one_letter_code
_entity_poly.pdbx_strand_id
1 'polypeptide(L)' 'MNACNAIYHPSLSPVYCIGCSSQLTREQSKLLFRTGYVRVGMPLGACESCIEKNETLRRLWTSVSTDTSYDYLLLREKRA' A
#
# COMPACT_ATOMS: atom_id res chain seq x y z
N MET A 1 -30.95 -13.40 -11.71
CA MET A 1 -30.45 -12.81 -10.45
C MET A 1 -29.80 -13.94 -9.65
N ASN A 2 -28.48 -14.11 -9.72
CA ASN A 2 -27.77 -15.10 -8.91
C ASN A 2 -26.72 -14.39 -8.07
N ALA A 3 -26.86 -14.51 -6.75
CA ALA A 3 -26.07 -13.81 -5.76
C ALA A 3 -24.62 -14.31 -5.74
N CYS A 4 -23.69 -13.43 -6.12
CA CYS A 4 -22.26 -13.62 -5.85
C CYS A 4 -22.00 -13.43 -4.34
N ASN A 5 -22.30 -14.45 -3.54
CA ASN A 5 -21.75 -14.56 -2.18
C ASN A 5 -20.31 -15.07 -2.26
N ALA A 6 -19.41 -14.22 -2.76
CA ALA A 6 -17.99 -14.42 -2.52
C ALA A 6 -17.73 -13.99 -1.06
N ILE A 7 -17.53 -14.96 -0.18
CA ILE A 7 -17.01 -14.70 1.17
C ILE A 7 -15.66 -13.98 0.98
N TYR A 8 -15.62 -12.67 1.24
CA TYR A 8 -14.41 -11.86 1.16
C TYR A 8 -13.44 -12.35 2.24
N HIS A 9 -12.48 -13.21 1.85
CA HIS A 9 -11.36 -13.58 2.69
C HIS A 9 -10.24 -12.55 2.47
N PRO A 10 -9.96 -11.64 3.43
CA PRO A 10 -8.97 -10.59 3.26
C PRO A 10 -7.55 -11.13 3.01
N SER A 11 -7.29 -12.38 3.41
CA SER A 11 -6.00 -13.05 3.29
C SER A 11 -5.73 -13.66 1.90
N LEU A 12 -6.76 -13.82 1.06
CA LEU A 12 -6.65 -14.45 -0.27
C LEU A 12 -6.87 -13.46 -1.42
N SER A 13 -7.22 -12.21 -1.09
CA SER A 13 -7.49 -11.19 -2.08
C SER A 13 -6.19 -10.63 -2.65
N PRO A 14 -6.06 -10.53 -3.98
CA PRO A 14 -4.88 -9.93 -4.59
C PRO A 14 -4.71 -8.48 -4.16
N VAL A 15 -3.48 -8.09 -3.83
CA VAL A 15 -3.14 -6.71 -3.47
C VAL A 15 -2.69 -5.98 -4.74
N TYR A 16 -3.19 -4.77 -4.97
CA TYR A 16 -2.79 -4.00 -6.15
C TYR A 16 -1.80 -2.91 -5.78
N CYS A 17 -0.68 -2.88 -6.50
CA CYS A 17 0.32 -1.84 -6.34
C CYS A 17 -0.23 -0.49 -6.80
N ILE A 18 -0.22 0.55 -5.96
CA ILE A 18 -0.69 1.88 -6.38
C ILE A 18 0.27 2.59 -7.34
N GLY A 19 1.52 2.14 -7.44
CA GLY A 19 2.53 2.74 -8.33
C GLY A 19 2.48 2.20 -9.76
N CYS A 20 2.32 0.88 -9.93
CA CYS A 20 2.37 0.24 -11.25
C CYS A 20 1.13 -0.58 -11.60
N SER A 21 0.12 -0.61 -10.74
CA SER A 21 -1.14 -1.35 -10.90
C SER A 21 -1.00 -2.87 -11.04
N SER A 22 0.20 -3.43 -10.82
CA SER A 22 0.42 -4.87 -10.86
C SER A 22 -0.27 -5.56 -9.69
N GLN A 23 -0.75 -6.77 -9.94
CA GLN A 23 -1.22 -7.67 -8.91
C GLN A 23 -0.03 -8.20 -8.11
N LEU A 24 -0.11 -8.11 -6.78
CA LEU A 24 0.89 -8.57 -5.84
C LEU A 24 0.29 -9.64 -4.93
N THR A 25 1.12 -10.61 -4.54
CA THR A 25 0.84 -11.38 -3.32
C THR A 25 1.03 -10.49 -2.10
N ARG A 26 0.54 -10.95 -0.95
CA ARG A 26 0.70 -10.20 0.30
C ARG A 26 2.18 -10.05 0.68
N GLU A 27 3.00 -11.04 0.37
CA GLU A 27 4.45 -11.06 0.63
C GLU A 27 5.21 -10.09 -0.29
N GLN A 28 4.74 -9.91 -1.53
CA GLN A 28 5.31 -8.95 -2.48
C GLN A 28 4.94 -7.50 -2.13
N SER A 29 3.89 -7.31 -1.34
CA SER A 29 3.44 -6.00 -0.89
C SER A 29 4.19 -5.57 0.37
N LYS A 30 5.20 -4.71 0.22
CA LYS A 30 5.96 -4.16 1.35
C LYS A 30 5.13 -3.17 2.17
N LEU A 31 4.25 -2.43 1.51
CA LEU A 31 3.26 -1.57 2.14
C LEU A 31 1.85 -2.11 1.91
N LEU A 32 1.00 -2.09 2.94
CA LEU A 32 -0.43 -2.38 2.84
C LEU A 32 -1.23 -1.19 3.37
N PHE A 33 -2.14 -0.68 2.55
CA PHE A 33 -2.96 0.47 2.90
C PHE A 33 -4.26 0.00 3.56
N ARG A 34 -4.41 0.23 4.86
CA ARG A 34 -5.61 -0.17 5.63
C ARG A 34 -6.89 0.50 5.13
N THR A 35 -6.80 1.73 4.61
CA THR A 35 -7.93 2.49 4.06
C THR A 35 -8.03 2.38 2.53
N GLY A 36 -7.06 1.72 1.89
CA GLY A 36 -6.94 1.67 0.43
C GLY A 36 -7.87 0.64 -0.20
N TYR A 37 -9.17 0.71 0.05
CA TYR A 37 -10.15 -0.01 -0.74
C TYR A 37 -10.65 0.91 -1.85
N VAL A 38 -10.32 0.63 -3.11
CA VAL A 38 -10.89 1.34 -4.27
C VAL A 38 -12.01 0.49 -4.86
N ARG A 39 -13.12 1.15 -5.24
CA ARG A 39 -14.27 0.63 -5.98
C ARG A 39 -14.32 -0.90 -6.01
N VAL A 40 -15.03 -1.51 -5.05
CA VAL A 40 -15.26 -2.97 -4.92
C VAL A 40 -14.26 -3.73 -4.01
N GLY A 41 -13.76 -3.12 -2.93
CA GLY A 41 -13.15 -3.90 -1.82
C GLY A 41 -11.81 -4.58 -2.13
N MET A 42 -11.07 -4.10 -3.12
CA MET A 42 -9.73 -4.61 -3.44
C MET A 42 -8.66 -3.98 -2.53
N PRO A 43 -7.79 -4.77 -1.87
CA PRO A 43 -6.73 -4.23 -1.04
C PRO A 43 -5.64 -3.58 -1.90
N LEU A 44 -5.17 -2.42 -1.45
CA LEU A 44 -4.07 -1.69 -2.09
C LEU A 44 -2.78 -1.82 -1.29
N GLY A 45 -1.67 -1.80 -2.02
CA GLY A 45 -0.33 -1.85 -1.47
C GLY A 45 0.71 -1.20 -2.37
N ALA A 46 1.99 -1.44 -2.09
CA ALA A 46 3.09 -1.03 -2.95
C ALA A 46 4.18 -2.10 -2.99
N CYS A 47 4.70 -2.37 -4.19
CA CYS A 47 5.86 -3.21 -4.39
C CYS A 47 7.15 -2.42 -4.12
N GLU A 48 8.23 -3.16 -3.85
CA GLU A 48 9.57 -2.61 -3.57
C GLU A 48 10.06 -1.65 -4.67
N SER A 49 9.95 -2.04 -5.94
CA SER A 49 10.39 -1.18 -7.05
C SER A 49 9.65 0.16 -7.09
N CYS A 50 8.36 0.20 -6.75
CA CYS A 50 7.60 1.44 -6.71
C CYS A 50 7.96 2.30 -5.50
N ILE A 51 8.29 1.67 -4.36
CA ILE A 51 8.78 2.38 -3.16
C ILE A 51 10.12 3.06 -3.46
N GLU A 52 11.02 2.39 -4.17
CA GLU A 52 12.31 2.97 -4.55
C GLU A 52 12.15 4.15 -5.52
N LYS A 53 11.22 4.07 -6.47
CA LYS A 53 11.05 5.09 -7.53
C LYS A 53 10.18 6.27 -7.14
N ASN A 54 9.33 6.13 -6.13
CA ASN A 54 8.38 7.15 -5.73
C ASN A 54 8.69 7.64 -4.31
N GLU A 55 9.06 8.91 -4.20
CA GLU A 55 9.46 9.52 -2.94
C GLU A 55 8.37 9.45 -1.86
N THR A 56 7.11 9.69 -2.21
CA THR A 56 5.98 9.57 -1.28
C THR A 56 5.84 8.15 -0.74
N LEU A 57 5.94 7.14 -1.61
CA LEU A 57 5.91 5.73 -1.20
C LEU A 57 7.11 5.39 -0.31
N ARG A 58 8.29 5.94 -0.60
CA ARG A 58 9.48 5.78 0.21
C ARG A 58 9.29 6.35 1.62
N ARG A 59 8.78 7.58 1.74
CA ARG A 59 8.49 8.23 3.03
C ARG A 59 7.48 7.43 3.85
N LEU A 60 6.41 6.96 3.21
CA LEU A 60 5.41 6.11 3.86
C LEU A 60 6.03 4.80 4.35
N TRP A 61 6.89 4.18 3.53
CA TRP A 61 7.61 2.97 3.93
C TRP A 61 8.53 3.22 5.12
N THR A 62 9.31 4.31 5.10
CA THR A 62 10.16 4.70 6.23
C THR A 62 9.32 4.90 7.48
N SER A 63 8.24 5.67 7.41
CA SER A 63 7.36 5.92 8.55
C SER A 63 6.86 4.64 9.20
N VAL A 64 6.40 3.67 8.39
CA VAL A 64 5.89 2.39 8.89
C VAL A 64 7.00 1.47 9.40
N SER A 65 8.15 1.43 8.72
CA SER A 65 9.26 0.52 9.07
C SER A 65 10.08 0.99 10.28
N THR A 66 10.12 2.30 10.53
CA THR A 66 10.87 2.90 11.66
C THR A 66 9.97 3.40 12.78
N ASP A 67 8.66 3.12 12.72
CA ASP A 67 7.64 3.64 13.64
C ASP A 67 7.79 5.15 13.89
N THR A 68 8.13 5.88 12.84
CA THR A 68 8.39 7.33 12.89
C THR A 68 7.22 8.05 12.25
N SER A 69 6.77 9.15 12.86
CA SER A 69 5.67 9.94 12.31
C SER A 69 5.97 10.43 10.88
N TYR A 70 5.01 10.24 9.98
CA TYR A 70 5.09 10.73 8.61
C TYR A 70 5.26 12.26 8.54
N ASP A 71 4.57 13.01 9.41
CA ASP A 71 4.68 14.47 9.47
C ASP A 71 6.08 14.92 9.87
N TYR A 72 6.74 14.16 10.74
CA TYR A 72 8.12 14.43 11.13
C TYR A 72 9.09 14.30 9.95
N LEU A 73 8.91 13.28 9.11
CA LEU A 73 9.73 13.08 7.90
C LEU A 73 9.56 14.25 6.91
N LEU A 74 8.33 14.72 6.71
CA LEU A 74 8.05 15.87 5.83
C LEU A 74 8.68 17.17 6.33
N LEU A 75 8.72 17.39 7.65
CA LEU A 75 9.29 18.60 8.24
C LEU A 75 10.81 18.63 8.17
N ARG A 76 11.49 17.47 8.21
CA ARG A 76 12.96 17.39 8.12
C ARG A 76 13.48 17.81 6.75
N GLU A 77 12.85 17.35 5.68
CA GLU A 77 13.30 17.66 4.32
C GLU A 77 13.07 19.12 3.94
N LYS A 78 12.01 19.76 4.44
CA LYS A 78 11.80 21.21 4.25
C LYS A 78 12.88 22.09 4.88
N ARG A 79 13.76 21.50 5.71
CA ARG A 79 14.88 22.19 6.38
C ARG A 79 16.24 21.82 5.78
N ALA A 80 16.30 20.86 4.85
CA ALA A 80 17.50 20.47 4.13
C ALA A 80 17.58 21.20 2.79
#